data_AF-A0A2N5YJJ0-F1
#
_entry.id   AF-A0A2N5YJJ0-F1
#
_cell.length_a   1.000
_cell.length_b   1.000
_cell.length_c   1.000
_cell.angle_alpha   90.00
_cell.angle_beta   90.00
_cell.angle_gamma   90.00
#
_symmetry.space_group_name_H-M   'P 1'
#
loop_
_entity.id
_entity.type
_entity.pdbx_description
1 polymer ?
#
loop_
_entity_poly.entity_id
_entity_poly.type
_entity_poly.pdbx_seq_one_letter_code
_entity_poly.pdbx_strand_id
1 'polypeptide(L)'
;MSHLKNKSNLSLKAAKHLESNTNYYNSTVHCAYYSCLQMTKYILEKEYQLQGELQANQGRGSHDYMLKRMRGIIKDNKGKRFNAIDYYENCTELKTLRVNADYNNIEILETNAQEAIKFADEVIRILTNNFSI
;
A
#
# COMPACT_ATOMS: atom_id res chain seq x y z
N MET A 1 -7.88 -3.91 18.10
CA MET A 1 -7.44 -3.96 16.69
C MET A 1 -8.12 -2.82 15.94
N SER A 2 -7.40 -1.98 15.17
CA SER A 2 -8.09 -0.97 14.33
C SER A 2 -8.76 -1.63 13.12
N HIS A 3 -9.93 -1.13 12.73
CA HIS A 3 -10.60 -1.56 11.50
C HIS A 3 -9.72 -1.34 10.25
N LEU A 4 -8.83 -0.34 10.24
CA LEU A 4 -7.91 -0.13 9.11
C LEU A 4 -6.83 -1.22 9.03
N LYS A 5 -6.20 -1.60 10.15
CA LYS A 5 -5.24 -2.74 10.16
C LYS A 5 -5.93 -4.03 9.70
N ASN A 6 -7.16 -4.27 10.17
CA ASN A 6 -7.91 -5.46 9.78
C ASN A 6 -8.29 -5.44 8.28
N LYS A 7 -8.77 -4.29 7.76
CA LYS A 7 -9.03 -4.12 6.32
C LYS A 7 -7.76 -4.38 5.50
N SER A 8 -6.61 -3.83 5.89
CA SER A 8 -5.33 -4.07 5.21
C SER A 8 -5.01 -5.56 5.10
N ASN A 9 -5.08 -6.27 6.23
CA ASN A 9 -4.80 -7.70 6.29
C ASN A 9 -5.78 -8.52 5.47
N LEU A 10 -7.05 -8.11 5.39
CA LEU A 10 -8.07 -8.74 4.55
C LEU A 10 -7.85 -8.44 3.06
N SER A 11 -7.45 -7.22 2.69
CA SER A 11 -7.13 -6.85 1.31
C SER A 11 -5.90 -7.62 0.80
N LEU A 12 -4.84 -7.78 1.59
CA LEU A 12 -3.68 -8.60 1.18
C LEU A 12 -4.06 -10.10 1.05
N LYS A 13 -4.89 -10.62 1.95
CA LYS A 13 -5.42 -12.00 1.83
C LYS A 13 -6.32 -12.17 0.60
N ALA A 14 -7.15 -11.17 0.28
CA ALA A 14 -8.00 -11.18 -0.91
C ALA A 14 -7.15 -11.18 -2.19
N ALA A 15 -6.12 -10.33 -2.28
CA ALA A 15 -5.21 -10.31 -3.42
C ALA A 15 -4.57 -11.69 -3.68
N LYS A 16 -4.04 -12.33 -2.63
CA LYS A 16 -3.44 -13.66 -2.72
C LYS A 16 -4.46 -14.76 -3.06
N HIS A 17 -5.65 -14.71 -2.50
CA HIS A 17 -6.70 -15.67 -2.85
C HIS A 17 -7.16 -15.51 -4.30
N LEU A 18 -7.34 -14.27 -4.77
CA LEU A 18 -7.73 -13.97 -6.14
C LEU A 18 -6.69 -14.44 -7.14
N GLU A 19 -5.40 -14.17 -6.92
CA GLU A 19 -4.31 -14.67 -7.79
C GLU A 19 -4.27 -16.19 -7.86
N SER A 20 -4.20 -16.88 -6.73
CA SER A 20 -3.95 -18.33 -6.75
C SER A 20 -5.20 -19.19 -7.04
N ASN A 21 -6.38 -18.58 -7.28
CA ASN A 21 -7.65 -19.30 -7.47
C ASN A 21 -8.54 -18.71 -8.59
N THR A 22 -8.20 -17.57 -9.20
CA THR A 22 -9.01 -16.91 -10.25
C THR A 22 -8.11 -16.20 -11.25
N ASN A 23 -8.66 -15.80 -12.40
CA ASN A 23 -8.01 -14.90 -13.36
C ASN A 23 -8.38 -13.41 -13.12
N TYR A 24 -8.82 -13.03 -11.91
CA TYR A 24 -9.29 -11.67 -11.60
C TYR A 24 -8.13 -10.70 -11.29
N TYR A 25 -7.15 -10.63 -12.19
CA TYR A 25 -5.88 -9.92 -12.00
C TYR A 25 -6.06 -8.43 -11.67
N ASN A 26 -7.04 -7.76 -12.28
CA ASN A 26 -7.41 -6.37 -11.93
C ASN A 26 -7.73 -6.23 -10.43
N SER A 27 -8.61 -7.11 -9.92
CA SER A 27 -9.01 -7.15 -8.52
C SER A 27 -7.85 -7.51 -7.59
N THR A 28 -6.95 -8.39 -8.01
CA THR A 28 -5.70 -8.68 -7.27
C THR A 28 -4.85 -7.43 -7.10
N VAL A 29 -4.55 -6.71 -8.19
CA VAL A 29 -3.74 -5.49 -8.16
C VAL A 29 -4.40 -4.41 -7.29
N HIS A 30 -5.71 -4.24 -7.42
CA HIS A 30 -6.50 -3.34 -6.59
C HIS A 30 -6.38 -3.67 -5.09
N CYS A 31 -6.62 -4.93 -4.71
CA CYS A 31 -6.53 -5.39 -3.33
C CYS A 31 -5.09 -5.29 -2.76
N ALA A 32 -4.07 -5.59 -3.57
CA ALA A 32 -2.67 -5.46 -3.18
C ALA A 32 -2.31 -4.00 -2.85
N TYR A 33 -2.64 -3.06 -3.76
CA TYR A 33 -2.46 -1.62 -3.55
C TYR A 33 -3.19 -1.12 -2.29
N TYR A 34 -4.48 -1.48 -2.14
CA TYR A 34 -5.28 -0.99 -1.02
C TYR A 34 -4.82 -1.54 0.33
N SER A 35 -4.19 -2.73 0.40
CA SER A 35 -3.57 -3.20 1.65
C SER A 35 -2.48 -2.23 2.14
N CYS A 36 -1.55 -1.86 1.25
CA CYS A 36 -0.46 -0.93 1.53
C CYS A 36 -0.96 0.44 1.98
N LEU A 37 -1.97 0.97 1.27
CA LEU A 37 -2.57 2.27 1.58
C LEU A 37 -3.29 2.27 2.95
N GLN A 38 -4.02 1.20 3.26
CA GLN A 38 -4.76 1.07 4.52
C GLN A 38 -3.83 0.86 5.71
N MET A 39 -2.74 0.09 5.56
CA MET A 39 -1.71 -0.04 6.61
C MET A 39 -0.97 1.28 6.83
N THR A 40 -0.58 1.95 5.74
CA THR A 40 0.02 3.29 5.78
C THR A 40 -0.86 4.25 6.57
N LYS A 41 -2.15 4.36 6.21
CA LYS A 41 -3.12 5.22 6.88
C LYS A 41 -3.27 4.86 8.37
N TYR A 42 -3.38 3.57 8.69
CA TYR A 42 -3.47 3.09 10.08
C TYR A 42 -2.30 3.57 10.95
N ILE A 43 -1.06 3.54 10.44
CA ILE A 43 0.14 3.97 11.18
C ILE A 43 0.17 5.49 11.34
N LEU A 44 -0.13 6.25 10.28
CA LEU A 44 -0.21 7.72 10.34
C LEU A 44 -1.28 8.20 11.33
N GLU A 45 -2.41 7.49 11.42
CA GLU A 45 -3.47 7.76 12.39
C GLU A 45 -3.11 7.31 13.82
N LYS A 46 -2.62 6.08 14.02
CA LYS A 46 -2.37 5.52 15.36
C LYS A 46 -1.11 6.07 16.02
N GLU A 47 0.02 6.05 15.33
CA GLU A 47 1.32 6.36 15.94
C GLU A 47 1.66 7.86 15.86
N TYR A 48 1.12 8.57 14.86
CA TYR A 48 1.44 9.97 14.57
C TYR A 48 0.26 10.95 14.72
N GLN A 49 -0.95 10.45 15.03
CA GLN A 49 -2.15 11.27 15.30
C GLN A 49 -2.56 12.20 14.14
N LEU A 50 -2.26 11.81 12.90
CA LEU A 50 -2.43 12.65 11.71
C LEU A 50 -3.85 12.60 11.12
N GLN A 51 -4.87 12.14 11.86
CA GLN A 51 -6.27 12.02 11.38
C GLN A 51 -6.76 13.31 10.72
N GLY A 52 -6.56 14.46 11.37
CA GLY A 52 -6.97 15.78 10.85
C GLY A 52 -6.17 16.21 9.62
N GLU A 53 -4.86 15.98 9.62
CA GLU A 53 -3.96 16.26 8.50
C GLU A 53 -4.37 15.43 7.25
N LEU A 54 -4.74 14.15 7.44
CA LEU A 54 -5.22 13.28 6.38
C LEU A 54 -6.66 13.59 5.94
N GLN A 55 -7.50 14.16 6.80
CA GLN A 55 -8.83 14.64 6.44
C GLN A 55 -8.77 15.93 5.61
N ALA A 56 -7.93 16.89 5.99
CA ALA A 56 -7.71 18.13 5.25
C ALA A 56 -7.12 17.89 3.84
N ASN A 57 -6.39 16.78 3.65
CA ASN A 57 -5.80 16.40 2.36
C ASN A 57 -6.63 15.35 1.58
N GLN A 58 -7.94 15.22 1.83
CA GLN A 58 -8.80 14.36 1.00
C GLN A 58 -9.10 14.98 -0.37
N GLY A 59 -9.03 14.16 -1.42
CA GLY A 59 -9.21 14.58 -2.81
C GLY A 59 -8.20 13.93 -3.76
N ARG A 60 -8.02 14.53 -4.96
CA ARG A 60 -6.99 14.12 -5.93
C ARG A 60 -5.60 14.32 -5.31
N GLY A 61 -4.75 13.31 -5.36
CA GLY A 61 -3.40 13.33 -4.75
C GLY A 61 -3.34 12.95 -3.26
N SER A 62 -4.47 12.72 -2.60
CA SER A 62 -4.53 12.27 -1.18
C SER A 62 -3.69 11.01 -0.90
N HIS A 63 -3.64 10.07 -1.85
CA HIS A 63 -2.82 8.87 -1.76
C HIS A 63 -1.32 9.21 -1.85
N ASP A 64 -0.91 10.05 -2.81
CA ASP A 64 0.48 10.52 -2.95
C ASP A 64 0.95 11.27 -1.71
N TYR A 65 0.06 12.04 -1.08
CA TYR A 65 0.33 12.72 0.18
C TYR A 65 0.64 11.73 1.30
N MET A 66 -0.23 10.72 1.53
CA MET A 66 0.00 9.67 2.53
C MET A 66 1.32 8.92 2.30
N LEU A 67 1.62 8.52 1.06
CA LEU A 67 2.85 7.81 0.72
C LEU A 67 4.11 8.67 0.93
N LYS A 68 4.08 9.94 0.52
CA LYS A 68 5.20 10.88 0.74
C LYS A 68 5.41 11.20 2.22
N ARG A 69 4.33 11.30 3.00
CA ARG A 69 4.40 11.55 4.45
C ARG A 69 4.98 10.36 5.20
N MET A 70 4.53 9.14 4.90
CA MET A 70 5.10 7.91 5.45
C MET A 70 6.57 7.74 5.06
N ARG A 71 6.94 8.02 3.80
CA ARG A 71 8.35 8.04 3.36
C ARG A 71 9.23 8.94 4.25
N GLY A 72 8.77 10.16 4.54
CA GLY A 72 9.49 11.08 5.43
C GLY A 72 9.70 10.48 6.82
N ILE A 73 8.63 9.96 7.42
CA ILE A 73 8.65 9.31 8.73
C ILE A 73 9.62 8.12 8.77
N ILE A 74 9.62 7.23 7.77
CA ILE A 74 10.55 6.09 7.72
C ILE A 74 12.00 6.59 7.54
N LYS A 75 12.23 7.60 6.71
CA LYS A 75 13.56 8.19 6.43
C LYS A 75 14.19 8.82 7.66
N ASP A 76 13.39 9.52 8.47
CA ASP A 76 13.89 10.30 9.60
C ASP A 76 14.16 9.41 10.84
N ASN A 77 13.68 8.17 10.85
CA ASN A 77 14.13 7.14 11.79
C ASN A 77 15.58 6.70 11.48
N LYS A 78 16.48 6.75 12.48
CA LYS A 78 17.89 6.39 12.32
C LYS A 78 18.07 4.98 11.72
N GLY A 79 18.96 4.89 10.72
CA GLY A 79 19.29 3.64 10.01
C GLY A 79 18.28 3.20 8.94
N LYS A 80 17.06 3.76 8.91
CA LYS A 80 15.94 3.28 8.06
C LYS A 80 15.83 4.00 6.70
N ARG A 81 16.91 4.64 6.23
CA ARG A 81 16.96 5.38 4.94
C ARG A 81 16.62 4.50 3.73
N PHE A 82 17.15 3.27 3.67
CA PHE A 82 16.87 2.34 2.57
C PHE A 82 15.41 1.90 2.58
N ASN A 83 14.89 1.45 3.73
CA ASN A 83 13.46 1.16 3.93
C ASN A 83 12.52 2.27 3.41
N ALA A 84 12.91 3.55 3.52
CA ALA A 84 12.12 4.69 3.03
C ALA A 84 12.20 4.89 1.50
N ILE A 85 13.28 4.45 0.86
CA ILE A 85 13.40 4.37 -0.60
C ILE A 85 12.54 3.20 -1.07
N ASP A 86 12.83 1.99 -0.58
CA ASP A 86 12.18 0.73 -0.93
C ASP A 86 10.65 0.82 -0.77
N TYR A 87 10.16 1.34 0.36
CA TYR A 87 8.73 1.55 0.62
C TYR A 87 8.07 2.43 -0.46
N TYR A 88 8.71 3.54 -0.82
CA TYR A 88 8.14 4.53 -1.72
C TYR A 88 8.17 4.07 -3.18
N GLU A 89 9.22 3.36 -3.58
CA GLU A 89 9.36 2.79 -4.92
C GLU A 89 8.36 1.65 -5.13
N ASN A 90 8.30 0.66 -4.23
CA ASN A 90 7.28 -0.40 -4.28
C ASN A 90 5.84 0.15 -4.27
N CYS A 91 5.56 1.19 -3.47
CA CYS A 91 4.26 1.87 -3.46
C CYS A 91 3.97 2.67 -4.75
N THR A 92 5.01 3.14 -5.46
CA THR A 92 4.86 3.85 -6.73
C THR A 92 4.57 2.87 -7.86
N GLU A 93 5.26 1.74 -7.94
CA GLU A 93 4.97 0.69 -8.91
C GLU A 93 3.57 0.09 -8.70
N LEU A 94 3.20 -0.20 -7.45
CA LEU A 94 1.84 -0.60 -7.10
C LEU A 94 0.78 0.43 -7.52
N LYS A 95 1.08 1.73 -7.40
CA LYS A 95 0.17 2.79 -7.86
C LYS A 95 0.03 2.77 -9.38
N THR A 96 1.13 2.58 -10.13
CA THR A 96 1.14 2.48 -11.59
C THR A 96 0.33 1.28 -12.06
N LEU A 97 0.60 0.09 -11.51
CA LEU A 97 -0.18 -1.13 -11.79
C LEU A 97 -1.68 -0.92 -11.49
N ARG A 98 -2.02 -0.27 -10.37
CA ARG A 98 -3.42 0.00 -10.01
C ARG A 98 -4.07 1.11 -10.86
N VAL A 99 -3.32 2.07 -11.41
CA VAL A 99 -3.84 2.99 -12.44
C VAL A 99 -4.19 2.22 -13.71
N ASN A 100 -3.33 1.29 -14.11
CA ASN A 100 -3.59 0.44 -15.27
C ASN A 100 -4.83 -0.45 -15.04
N ALA A 101 -4.89 -1.17 -13.92
CA ALA A 101 -5.96 -2.12 -13.59
C ALA A 101 -7.34 -1.48 -13.34
N ASP A 102 -7.40 -0.32 -12.67
CA ASP A 102 -8.69 0.30 -12.30
C ASP A 102 -9.25 1.21 -13.39
N TYR A 103 -8.41 1.85 -14.23
CA TYR A 103 -8.82 3.00 -15.06
C TYR A 103 -8.39 2.96 -16.53
N ASN A 104 -7.34 2.23 -16.91
CA ASN A 104 -6.88 2.21 -18.31
C ASN A 104 -7.50 1.03 -19.06
N ASN A 105 -7.82 1.23 -20.34
CA ASN A 105 -8.30 0.15 -21.21
C ASN A 105 -7.13 -0.71 -21.72
N ILE A 106 -6.47 -1.43 -20.80
CA ILE A 106 -5.40 -2.39 -21.11
C ILE A 106 -5.65 -3.70 -20.37
N GLU A 107 -5.13 -4.80 -20.92
CA GLU A 107 -5.14 -6.10 -20.25
C GLU A 107 -4.09 -6.13 -19.13
N ILE A 108 -4.46 -6.67 -17.96
CA ILE A 108 -3.55 -6.94 -16.84
C ILE A 108 -3.31 -8.44 -16.81
N LEU A 109 -2.05 -8.84 -16.84
CA LEU A 109 -1.65 -10.24 -16.89
C LEU A 109 -1.39 -10.80 -15.48
N GLU A 110 -1.33 -12.13 -15.39
CA GLU A 110 -0.98 -12.87 -14.17
C GLU A 110 0.32 -12.36 -13.53
N THR A 111 1.34 -12.08 -14.36
CA THR A 111 2.63 -11.52 -13.94
C THR A 111 2.47 -10.18 -13.22
N ASN A 112 1.58 -9.30 -13.68
CA ASN A 112 1.33 -8.00 -13.03
C ASN A 112 0.59 -8.16 -11.69
N ALA A 113 -0.27 -9.17 -11.56
CA ALA A 113 -0.91 -9.53 -10.30
C ALA A 113 0.12 -10.09 -9.29
N GLN A 114 1.04 -10.93 -9.75
CA GLN A 114 2.15 -11.46 -8.95
C GLN A 114 3.16 -10.37 -8.52
N GLU A 115 3.51 -9.46 -9.42
CA GLU A 115 4.31 -8.26 -9.12
C GLU A 115 3.63 -7.39 -8.05
N ALA A 116 2.34 -7.11 -8.20
CA ALA A 116 1.58 -6.35 -7.20
C ALA A 116 1.57 -7.02 -5.83
N ILE A 117 1.39 -8.35 -5.75
CA ILE A 117 1.48 -9.08 -4.47
C ILE A 117 2.90 -8.98 -3.88
N LYS A 118 3.94 -9.17 -4.68
CA LYS A 118 5.34 -9.06 -4.26
C LYS A 118 5.68 -7.69 -3.69
N PHE A 119 5.30 -6.62 -4.40
CA PHE A 119 5.47 -5.24 -3.93
C PHE A 119 4.66 -4.97 -2.65
N ALA A 120 3.46 -5.54 -2.52
CA ALA A 120 2.61 -5.35 -1.36
C ALA A 120 3.13 -6.08 -0.11
N ASP A 121 3.61 -7.32 -0.26
CA ASP A 121 4.28 -8.04 0.82
C ASP A 121 5.53 -7.29 1.30
N GLU A 122 6.34 -6.75 0.38
CA GLU A 122 7.54 -5.97 0.73
C GLU A 122 7.18 -4.68 1.48
N VAL A 123 6.18 -3.93 1.01
CA VAL A 123 5.68 -2.73 1.72
C VAL A 123 5.14 -3.09 3.11
N ILE A 124 4.34 -4.14 3.24
CA ILE A 124 3.78 -4.56 4.53
C ILE A 124 4.88 -5.09 5.46
N ARG A 125 5.91 -5.78 4.94
CA ARG A 125 7.12 -6.19 5.66
C ARG A 125 7.90 -4.98 6.17
N ILE A 126 8.13 -3.98 5.32
CA ILE A 126 8.78 -2.73 5.71
C ILE A 126 7.98 -2.06 6.83
N LEU A 127 6.67 -1.82 6.66
CA LEU A 127 5.85 -1.17 7.68
C LEU A 127 5.86 -1.95 9.00
N THR A 128 5.69 -3.28 8.97
CA THR A 128 5.66 -4.12 10.19
C THR A 128 7.01 -4.20 10.89
N ASN A 129 8.12 -4.10 10.16
CA ASN A 129 9.47 -4.05 10.75
C ASN A 129 9.87 -2.64 11.22
N ASN A 130 9.18 -1.58 10.75
CA ASN A 130 9.53 -0.20 11.07
C ASN A 130 8.69 0.38 12.22
N PHE A 131 7.49 -0.15 12.46
CA PHE A 131 6.54 0.28 13.49
C PHE A 131 6.00 -0.93 14.28
N SER A 132 5.74 -0.78 15.57
CA SER A 132 5.31 -1.88 16.46
C SER A 132 3.81 -2.18 16.33
N ILE A 133 3.40 -2.85 15.24
CA ILE A 133 1.99 -2.95 14.81
C ILE A 133 1.36 -4.35 14.85
#